data_AF-A0A0R0JFR0-F1
#
_entry.id   AF-A0A0R0JFR0-F1
#
_cell.length_a   1.000
_cell.length_b   1.000
_cell.length_c   1.000
_cell.angle_alpha   90.00
_cell.angle_beta   90.00
_cell.angle_gamma   90.00
#
_symmetry.space_group_name_H-M   'P 1'
#
loop_
_entity.id
_entity.type
_entity.pdbx_description
1 polymer ?
#
loop_
_entity_poly.entity_id
_entity_poly.type
_entity_poly.pdbx_seq_one_letter_code
_entity_poly.pdbx_strand_id
1 'polypeptide(L)' 'MERAEQIGGGKAVATVLAIGTANPPNFILQEDYPDFYFRVTNSDHLHRLKQKFKRICMFLIFASHSLAYIFLITL' A
#
# COMPACT_ATOMS: atom_id res chain seq x y z
N MET A 1 16.02 -54.81 10.29
CA MET A 1 17.21 -54.00 10.66
C MET A 1 17.79 -53.55 9.34
N GLU A 2 17.44 -52.36 8.85
CA GLU A 2 18.20 -51.12 9.07
C GLU A 2 17.25 -49.91 8.94
N ARG A 3 16.95 -49.26 10.08
CA ARG A 3 16.36 -47.91 10.13
C ARG A 3 17.54 -46.97 10.38
N ALA A 4 17.81 -46.05 9.45
CA ALA A 4 18.68 -44.91 9.70
C ALA A 4 17.90 -43.64 9.38
N GLU A 5 17.38 -43.05 10.45
CA GLU A 5 16.81 -41.73 10.57
C GLU A 5 17.92 -40.69 10.46
N GLN A 6 17.85 -39.81 9.45
CA GLN A 6 18.71 -38.61 9.37
C GLN A 6 18.08 -37.56 8.44
N ILE A 7 17.02 -36.90 8.89
CA ILE A 7 16.63 -35.56 8.39
C ILE A 7 16.54 -34.63 9.61
N GLY A 8 17.71 -34.33 10.18
CA GLY A 8 17.86 -33.50 11.38
C GLY A 8 18.92 -32.39 11.22
N GLY A 9 19.18 -31.91 10.00
CA GLY A 9 20.30 -30.97 9.78
C GLY A 9 20.37 -30.28 8.41
N GLY A 10 19.25 -30.10 7.70
CA GLY A 10 19.23 -29.32 6.45
C GLY A 10 19.17 -27.82 6.75
N LYS A 11 20.03 -27.00 6.13
CA LYS A 11 19.90 -25.53 6.08
C LYS A 11 18.57 -25.18 5.40
N ALA A 12 17.48 -25.13 6.16
CA ALA A 12 16.18 -24.76 5.62
C ALA A 12 16.20 -23.26 5.27
N VAL A 13 16.01 -22.93 3.99
CA VAL A 13 15.81 -21.56 3.54
C VAL A 13 14.34 -21.21 3.74
N ALA A 14 14.06 -20.20 4.56
CA ALA A 14 12.69 -19.69 4.71
C ALA A 14 12.16 -19.24 3.35
N THR A 15 11.00 -19.76 2.95
CA THR A 15 10.34 -19.47 1.67
C THR A 15 8.92 -19.01 1.94
N VAL A 16 8.48 -17.94 1.26
CA VAL A 16 7.08 -17.49 1.32
C VAL A 16 6.22 -18.47 0.52
N LEU A 17 5.34 -19.20 1.20
CA LEU A 17 4.42 -20.16 0.56
C LEU A 17 3.19 -19.48 -0.05
N ALA A 18 2.68 -18.44 0.61
CA ALA A 18 1.52 -17.68 0.15
C ALA A 18 1.48 -16.28 0.77
N ILE A 19 0.85 -15.34 0.07
CA ILE A 19 0.51 -14.01 0.55
C ILE A 19 -0.98 -13.80 0.25
N GLY A 20 -1.75 -13.43 1.28
CA GLY A 20 -3.15 -13.08 1.13
C GLY A 20 -3.37 -11.62 1.53
N THR A 21 -4.14 -10.88 0.73
CA THR A 21 -4.51 -9.48 1.01
C THR A 21 -6.02 -9.34 1.01
N ALA A 22 -6.56 -8.50 1.88
CA ALA A 22 -7.97 -8.12 1.90
C ALA A 22 -8.10 -6.63 2.20
N ASN A 23 -8.99 -5.95 1.48
CA ASN A 23 -9.30 -4.54 1.68
C ASN A 23 -10.80 -4.39 1.99
N PRO A 24 -11.21 -3.39 2.78
CA PRO A 24 -12.62 -3.02 2.91
C PRO A 24 -13.22 -2.70 1.54
N PRO A 25 -14.52 -2.95 1.32
CA PRO A 25 -15.17 -2.62 0.05
C PRO A 25 -15.26 -1.10 -0.20
N ASN A 26 -15.19 -0.30 0.87
CA ASN A 26 -15.21 1.15 0.78
C ASN A 26 -13.82 1.70 0.45
N PHE A 27 -13.74 2.50 -0.60
CA PHE A 27 -12.55 3.25 -0.98
C PHE A 27 -12.92 4.68 -1.37
N ILE A 28 -11.97 5.59 -1.23
CA ILE A 28 -12.11 6.99 -1.64
C ILE A 28 -10.92 7.29 -2.54
N LEU A 29 -11.17 7.90 -3.69
CA LEU A 29 -10.11 8.28 -4.62
C LEU A 29 -9.22 9.35 -3.97
N GLN A 30 -7.91 9.25 -4.15
CA GLN A 30 -6.95 10.17 -3.55
C GLN A 30 -7.17 11.63 -4.00
N GLU A 31 -7.73 11.83 -5.20
CA GLU A 31 -8.11 13.14 -5.73
C GLU A 31 -9.27 13.79 -4.96
N ASP A 32 -10.25 12.98 -4.52
CA ASP A 32 -11.42 13.42 -3.77
C ASP A 32 -11.18 13.50 -2.26
N TYR A 33 -10.17 12.75 -1.78
CA TYR A 33 -9.89 12.59 -0.35
C TYR A 33 -9.72 13.92 0.40
N PRO A 34 -9.02 14.95 -0.12
CA PRO A 34 -8.93 16.25 0.53
C PRO A 34 -10.28 16.95 0.73
N ASP A 35 -11.18 16.84 -0.24
CA ASP A 35 -12.50 17.46 -0.15
C ASP A 35 -13.43 16.67 0.77
N PHE A 36 -13.37 15.34 0.72
CA PHE A 36 -14.05 14.46 1.67
C PHE A 36 -13.59 14.73 3.12
N TYR A 37 -12.29 14.69 3.36
CA TYR A 37 -11.71 14.78 4.71
C TYR A 37 -12.05 16.11 5.39
N PHE A 38 -11.92 17.23 4.69
CA PHE A 38 -12.20 18.56 5.26
C PHE A 38 -13.69 18.78 5.52
N ARG A 39 -14.57 18.18 4.71
CA ARG A 39 -16.02 18.21 4.92
C ARG A 39 -16.43 17.41 6.16
N VAL A 40 -15.98 16.16 6.28
CA VAL A 40 -16.37 15.29 7.41
C VAL A 40 -15.80 15.76 8.74
N THR A 41 -14.70 16.53 8.72
CA THR A 41 -14.07 17.12 9.91
C THR A 41 -14.50 18.57 10.18
N ASN A 42 -15.49 19.12 9.43
CA ASN A 42 -15.95 20.52 9.54
C ASN A 42 -14.82 21.56 9.43
N SER A 43 -13.75 21.22 8.71
CA SER A 43 -12.52 22.00 8.61
C SER A 43 -12.41 22.79 7.30
N ASP A 44 -13.48 22.84 6.49
CA ASP A 44 -13.48 23.54 5.20
C ASP A 44 -13.09 25.03 5.28
N HIS A 45 -13.27 25.65 6.44
CA HIS A 45 -12.82 27.02 6.72
C HIS A 45 -11.29 27.18 6.70
N LEU A 46 -10.52 26.10 6.87
CA LEU A 46 -9.06 26.07 6.87
C LEU A 46 -8.48 25.95 5.45
N HIS A 47 -8.86 26.86 4.56
CA HIS A 47 -8.52 26.86 3.13
C HIS A 47 -7.03 26.64 2.84
N ARG A 48 -6.13 27.32 3.58
CA ARG A 48 -4.67 27.18 3.39
C ARG A 48 -4.18 25.77 3.71
N LEU A 49 -4.73 25.16 4.75
CA LEU A 49 -4.37 23.80 5.13
C LEU A 49 -4.91 22.80 4.10
N LYS A 50 -6.14 23.00 3.63
CA LYS A 50 -6.75 22.20 2.56
C LYS A 50 -5.91 22.23 1.29
N GLN A 51 -5.41 23.39 0.87
CA GLN A 51 -4.52 23.52 -0.28
C GLN A 51 -3.18 22.81 -0.08
N LYS A 52 -2.58 22.89 1.12
CA LYS A 52 -1.37 22.13 1.45
C LYS A 52 -1.64 20.62 1.36
N PHE A 53 -2.78 20.18 1.89
CA PHE A 53 -3.17 18.77 1.88
C PHE A 53 -3.44 18.24 0.46
N LYS A 54 -4.10 19.03 -0.39
CA LYS A 54 -4.28 18.72 -1.81
C LYS A 54 -2.94 18.48 -2.52
N ARG A 55 -1.94 19.34 -2.30
CA ARG A 55 -0.59 19.16 -2.88
C ARG A 55 0.08 17.87 -2.42
N ILE A 56 -0.06 17.51 -1.14
CA ILE A 56 0.48 16.25 -0.59
C ILE A 56 -0.19 15.06 -1.28
N CYS A 57 -1.52 15.07 -1.41
CA CYS A 57 -2.27 14.00 -2.06
C CYS A 57 -1.89 13.85 -3.53
N MET A 58 -1.74 14.96 -4.27
CA MET A 58 -1.33 14.93 -5.66
C MET A 58 0.10 14.38 -5.84
N PHE A 59 1.04 14.75 -4.96
CA PHE A 59 2.41 14.23 -5.02
C PHE A 59 2.45 12.70 -4.88
N LEU A 60 1.61 12.14 -4.01
CA LEU A 60 1.49 10.69 -3.84
C LEU A 60 0.92 10.00 -5.08
N ILE A 61 -0.02 10.63 -5.80
CA ILE A 61 -0.56 10.08 -7.06
C ILE A 61 0.54 9.96 -8.11
N PHE A 62 1.35 11.00 -8.30
CA PHE A 62 2.46 10.97 -9.25
C PHE A 62 3.53 9.95 -8.88
N ALA A 63 3.85 9.80 -7.59
CA ALA A 63 4.78 8.80 -7.11
C ALA A 63 4.24 7.37 -7.34
N SER A 64 2.97 7.12 -7.02
CA SER A 64 2.34 5.82 -7.19
C SER A 64 2.21 5.41 -8.66
N HIS A 65 1.81 6.33 -9.55
CA HIS A 65 1.76 6.05 -10.99
C HIS A 65 3.15 5.78 -11.56
N SER A 66 4.16 6.53 -11.14
CA SER A 66 5.54 6.31 -11.58
C SER A 66 6.05 4.95 -11.12
N LEU A 67 5.81 4.57 -9.85
CA LEU A 67 6.25 3.27 -9.31
C LEU A 67 5.49 2.09 -9.92
N ALA A 68 4.17 2.21 -10.09
CA ALA A 68 3.37 1.18 -10.75
C ALA A 68 3.78 0.99 -12.22
N TYR A 69 4.05 2.10 -12.92
CA TYR A 69 4.55 2.07 -14.30
C TYR A 69 5.96 1.45 -14.39
N ILE A 70 6.87 1.81 -13.49
CA ILE A 70 8.21 1.20 -13.41
C ILE A 70 8.10 -0.30 -13.15
N PHE A 71 7.28 -0.72 -12.18
CA PHE A 71 7.09 -2.13 -11.84
C PHE A 71 6.54 -2.94 -13.01
N LEU A 72 5.59 -2.37 -13.77
CA LEU A 72 5.02 -2.99 -14.96
C LEU A 72 6.03 -3.16 -16.11
N ILE A 73 7.05 -2.30 -16.21
CA ILE A 73 8.08 -2.40 -17.26
C ILE A 73 9.21 -3.37 -16.87
N THR A 74 9.46 -3.57 -15.58
CA THR A 74 10.54 -4.45 -15.10
C THR A 74 10.16 -5.92 -14.94
N LEU A 75 8.86 -6.25 -14.97
CA LEU A 75 8.36 -7.63 -14.99
C LEU A 75 8.17 -8.13 -16.42
#